data_AF-A0A2I0K157-F1
#
_entry.id   AF-A0A2I0K157-F1
#
_cell.length_a   1.000
_cell.length_b   1.000
_cell.length_c   1.000
_cell.angle_alpha   90.00
_cell.angle_beta   90.00
_cell.angle_gamma   90.00
#
_symmetry.space_group_name_H-M   'P 1'
#
loop_
_entity.id
_entity.type
_entity.pdbx_description
1 polymer ?
#
loop_
_entity_poly.entity_id
_entity_poly.type
_entity_poly.pdbx_seq_one_letter_code
_entity_poly.pdbx_strand_id
1 'polypeptide(L)'
;MGKVHGSLARAGKVRGQTPKVAKQDKKKKPRGRAYKRMQYNRRFVTAVVGFGKKRGPNSSEKQWFCWSELLQRRLSSASEAVVHWIEKRREVLWAVVLRETQEKF
;
A
#
# COMPACT_ATOMS: atom_id res chain seq x y z
N MET A 1 -34.90 18.75 33.02
CA MET A 1 -34.18 19.31 31.86
C MET A 1 -32.70 19.41 32.22
N GLY A 2 -31.88 18.50 31.71
CA GLY A 2 -30.46 18.39 32.09
C GLY A 2 -29.57 19.43 31.40
N LYS A 3 -28.55 19.93 32.10
CA LYS A 3 -27.55 20.86 31.57
C LYS A 3 -26.71 20.19 30.48
N VAL A 4 -27.01 20.48 29.22
CA VAL A 4 -26.27 19.97 28.06
C VAL A 4 -24.86 20.54 28.08
N HIS A 5 -23.85 19.69 28.26
CA HIS A 5 -22.44 20.09 28.15
C HIS A 5 -21.96 19.96 26.70
N GLY A 6 -21.67 21.10 26.09
CA GLY A 6 -21.09 21.22 24.76
C GLY A 6 -21.46 22.54 24.12
N SER A 7 -20.46 23.40 23.84
CA SER A 7 -20.69 24.62 23.07
C SER A 7 -20.74 24.31 21.58
N LEU A 8 -21.64 24.98 20.85
CA LEU A 8 -21.81 24.84 19.40
C LEU A 8 -20.56 25.28 18.61
N ALA A 9 -19.66 26.04 19.25
CA ALA A 9 -18.45 26.61 18.67
C ALA A 9 -17.47 25.59 18.06
N ARG A 10 -17.56 24.31 18.41
CA ARG A 10 -16.70 23.24 17.87
C ARG A 10 -17.37 22.39 16.79
N ALA A 11 -18.61 22.70 16.42
CA ALA A 11 -19.32 21.98 15.37
C ALA A 11 -18.58 22.11 14.03
N GLY A 12 -18.34 21.00 13.35
CA GLY A 12 -17.72 21.00 12.02
C GLY A 12 -16.20 21.20 11.96
N LYS A 13 -15.50 21.42 13.10
CA LYS A 13 -14.03 21.64 13.14
C LYS A 13 -13.24 20.64 12.30
N VAL A 14 -13.50 19.34 12.48
CA VAL A 14 -12.75 18.28 11.80
C VAL A 14 -13.00 18.28 10.29
N ARG A 15 -14.25 18.47 9.85
CA ARG A 15 -14.62 18.46 8.43
C ARG A 15 -14.06 19.68 7.68
N GLY A 16 -13.92 20.83 8.36
CA GLY A 16 -13.29 22.04 7.80
C GLY A 16 -11.76 21.97 7.77
N GLN A 17 -11.15 21.28 8.75
CA GLN A 17 -9.70 21.10 8.81
C GLN A 17 -9.16 20.12 7.75
N THR A 18 -9.92 19.07 7.42
CA THR A 18 -9.47 18.09 6.42
C THR A 18 -9.40 18.71 5.01
N PRO A 19 -8.26 18.57 4.30
CA PRO A 19 -8.14 19.12 2.94
C PRO A 19 -9.21 18.52 2.02
N LYS A 20 -9.86 19.37 1.22
CA LYS A 20 -10.91 18.94 0.32
C LYS A 20 -10.29 18.32 -0.95
N VAL A 21 -10.23 17.00 -0.98
CA VAL A 21 -9.75 16.27 -2.17
C VAL A 21 -10.89 16.15 -3.20
N ALA A 22 -10.65 16.65 -4.41
CA ALA A 22 -11.56 16.46 -5.55
C ALA A 22 -11.61 14.98 -5.95
N LYS A 23 -12.76 14.53 -6.46
CA LYS A 23 -12.88 13.15 -6.95
C LYS A 23 -12.08 13.02 -8.24
N GLN A 24 -11.22 12.02 -8.30
CA GLN A 24 -10.53 11.66 -9.54
C GLN A 24 -11.53 11.17 -10.59
N ASP A 25 -11.31 11.52 -11.85
CA ASP A 25 -12.06 10.99 -12.97
C ASP A 25 -11.77 9.50 -13.15
N LYS A 26 -12.84 8.69 -13.14
CA LYS A 26 -12.76 7.23 -13.26
C LYS A 26 -13.72 6.76 -14.33
N LYS A 27 -13.28 5.78 -15.11
CA LYS A 27 -14.14 5.11 -16.10
C LYS A 27 -15.39 4.57 -15.40
N LYS A 28 -16.55 4.75 -16.03
CA LYS A 28 -17.83 4.27 -15.51
C LYS A 28 -17.76 2.74 -15.38
N LYS A 29 -18.16 2.23 -14.21
CA LYS A 29 -18.35 0.78 -14.03
C LYS A 29 -19.58 0.36 -14.86
N PRO A 30 -19.53 -0.76 -15.59
CA PRO A 30 -20.72 -1.27 -16.27
C PRO A 30 -21.78 -1.60 -15.22
N ARG A 31 -23.05 -1.51 -15.60
CA ARG A 31 -24.20 -1.73 -14.70
C ARG A 31 -24.94 -3.02 -15.07
N GLY A 32 -25.80 -3.50 -14.16
CA GLY A 32 -26.69 -4.64 -14.40
C GLY A 32 -25.95 -5.96 -14.65
N ARG A 33 -26.37 -6.69 -15.69
CA ARG A 33 -25.87 -8.03 -16.02
C ARG A 33 -24.37 -8.08 -16.27
N ALA A 34 -23.83 -7.07 -16.95
CA ALA A 34 -22.39 -6.98 -17.24
C ALA A 34 -21.56 -6.90 -15.94
N TYR A 35 -22.02 -6.13 -14.95
CA TYR A 35 -21.36 -6.05 -13.64
C TYR A 35 -21.39 -7.39 -12.90
N LYS A 36 -22.55 -8.05 -12.90
CA LYS A 36 -22.73 -9.36 -12.24
C LYS A 36 -21.83 -10.43 -12.86
N ARG A 37 -21.68 -10.45 -14.19
CA ARG A 37 -20.75 -11.36 -14.88
C ARG A 37 -19.30 -11.14 -14.44
N MET A 38 -18.83 -9.88 -14.41
CA MET A 38 -17.48 -9.58 -13.93
C MET A 38 -17.28 -9.97 -12.46
N GLN A 39 -18.29 -9.76 -11.61
CA GLN A 39 -18.22 -10.11 -10.20
C GLN A 39 -18.15 -11.63 -9.99
N TYR A 40 -18.93 -12.40 -10.75
CA TYR A 40 -18.93 -13.87 -10.70
C TYR A 40 -17.57 -14.43 -11.12
N ASN A 41 -17.07 -14.00 -12.28
CA ASN A 41 -15.78 -14.45 -12.79
C ASN A 41 -14.64 -14.18 -11.79
N ARG A 42 -14.60 -12.98 -11.18
CA ARG A 42 -13.60 -12.61 -10.17
C ARG A 42 -13.66 -13.43 -8.88
N ARG A 43 -14.84 -13.89 -8.48
CA ARG A 43 -15.04 -14.60 -7.20
C ARG A 43 -14.89 -16.10 -7.31
N PHE A 44 -15.28 -16.68 -8.44
CA PHE A 44 -15.45 -18.13 -8.56
C PHE A 44 -14.59 -18.76 -9.66
N VAL A 45 -14.46 -18.10 -10.82
CA VAL A 45 -13.78 -18.69 -11.98
C VAL A 45 -12.28 -18.41 -11.96
N THR A 46 -11.88 -17.17 -11.72
CA THR A 46 -10.46 -16.75 -11.74
C THR A 46 -9.77 -16.93 -10.38
N ALA A 47 -10.53 -17.10 -9.30
CA ALA A 47 -9.97 -17.24 -7.97
C ALA A 47 -9.44 -18.66 -7.74
N VAL A 48 -8.12 -18.85 -7.90
CA VAL A 48 -7.45 -20.09 -7.49
C VAL A 48 -7.45 -20.15 -5.96
N VAL A 49 -8.02 -21.22 -5.39
CA VAL A 49 -7.99 -21.47 -3.95
C VAL A 49 -6.59 -21.97 -3.60
N GLY A 50 -5.67 -21.04 -3.34
CA GLY A 50 -4.37 -21.39 -2.77
C GLY A 50 -4.52 -22.04 -1.39
N PHE A 51 -3.48 -22.74 -0.94
CA PHE A 51 -3.45 -23.38 0.36
C PHE A 51 -3.51 -22.32 1.48
N GLY A 52 -4.37 -22.53 2.48
CA GLY A 52 -4.58 -21.61 3.61
C GLY A 52 -5.86 -20.77 3.56
N LYS A 53 -5.98 -19.80 4.47
CA LYS A 53 -7.19 -18.98 4.64
C LYS A 53 -7.41 -18.06 3.43
N LYS A 54 -8.61 -18.11 2.83
CA LYS A 54 -9.01 -17.23 1.72
C LYS A 54 -8.89 -15.75 2.13
N ARG A 55 -8.00 -15.03 1.46
CA ARG A 55 -7.81 -13.59 1.68
C ARG A 55 -9.00 -12.80 1.12
N GLY A 56 -9.37 -11.72 1.83
CA GLY A 56 -10.50 -10.88 1.46
C GLY A 56 -10.26 -10.03 0.20
N PRO A 57 -11.33 -9.63 -0.51
CA PRO A 57 -11.23 -8.90 -1.79
C PRO A 57 -10.60 -7.50 -1.69
N ASN A 58 -10.58 -6.88 -0.50
CA ASN A 58 -10.00 -5.56 -0.25
C ASN A 58 -8.83 -5.61 0.76
N SER A 59 -8.10 -6.73 0.82
CA SER A 59 -6.90 -6.85 1.65
C SER A 59 -5.79 -5.94 1.11
N SER A 60 -5.28 -5.04 1.95
CA SER A 60 -4.28 -4.02 1.62
C SER A 60 -2.89 -4.59 1.29
N GLU A 61 -2.61 -5.86 1.60
CA GLU A 61 -1.34 -6.54 1.28
C GLU A 61 -1.04 -6.55 -0.24
N LYS A 62 -2.07 -6.55 -1.10
CA LYS A 62 -1.89 -6.52 -2.57
C LYS A 62 -1.22 -5.24 -3.07
N GLN A 63 -1.31 -4.14 -2.32
CA GLN A 63 -0.70 -2.87 -2.72
C GLN A 63 0.83 -2.91 -2.58
N TRP A 64 1.33 -3.67 -1.60
CA TRP A 64 2.76 -3.87 -1.36
C TRP A 64 3.41 -4.82 -2.36
N PHE A 65 2.71 -5.87 -2.78
CA PHE A 65 3.20 -6.80 -3.80
C PHE A 65 3.41 -6.14 -5.18
N CYS A 66 2.54 -5.21 -5.59
CA CYS A 66 2.71 -4.49 -6.85
C CYS A 66 3.95 -3.58 -6.85
N TRP A 67 4.24 -2.95 -5.70
CA TRP A 67 5.47 -2.16 -5.53
C TRP A 67 6.71 -3.05 -5.44
N SER A 68 6.64 -4.20 -4.77
CA SER A 68 7.71 -5.20 -4.74
C SER A 68 7.99 -5.77 -6.13
N GLU A 69 6.98 -6.11 -6.91
CA GLU A 69 7.13 -6.70 -8.25
C GLU A 69 7.63 -5.67 -9.28
N LEU A 70 7.20 -4.40 -9.18
CA LEU A 70 7.76 -3.30 -9.96
C LEU A 70 9.20 -2.96 -9.56
N LEU A 71 9.53 -3.02 -8.27
CA LEU A 71 10.91 -2.86 -7.77
C LEU A 71 11.79 -4.03 -8.23
N GLN A 72 11.28 -5.27 -8.19
CA GLN A 72 11.98 -6.46 -8.66
C GLN A 72 12.21 -6.39 -10.17
N ARG A 73 11.20 -6.03 -10.98
CA ARG A 73 11.36 -5.82 -12.42
C ARG A 73 12.38 -4.72 -12.76
N ARG A 74 12.42 -3.65 -11.96
CA ARG A 74 13.39 -2.56 -12.12
C ARG A 74 14.81 -2.97 -11.73
N LEU A 75 14.96 -3.83 -10.72
CA LEU A 75 16.24 -4.41 -10.30
C LEU A 75 16.73 -5.50 -11.27
N SER A 76 15.83 -6.32 -11.83
CA SER A 76 16.15 -7.34 -12.84
C SER A 76 16.49 -6.76 -14.22
N SER A 77 16.18 -5.48 -14.47
CA SER A 77 16.62 -4.75 -15.68
C SER A 77 17.88 -3.92 -15.48
N ALA A 78 18.43 -3.85 -14.26
CA ALA A 78 19.69 -3.17 -13.99
C ALA A 78 20.85 -4.14 -14.29
N SER A 79 21.89 -3.68 -14.97
CA SER A 79 23.09 -4.50 -15.21
C SER A 79 23.71 -4.92 -13.87
N GLU A 80 24.28 -6.13 -13.84
CA GLU A 80 24.88 -6.75 -12.64
C GLU A 80 25.87 -5.81 -11.93
N ALA A 81 26.54 -4.93 -12.68
CA ALA A 81 27.43 -3.89 -12.15
C ALA A 81 26.75 -2.88 -11.23
N VAL A 82 25.48 -2.51 -11.48
CA VAL A 82 24.73 -1.56 -10.64
C VAL A 82 24.25 -2.24 -9.36
N VAL A 83 23.81 -3.50 -9.45
CA VAL A 83 23.42 -4.30 -8.28
C VAL A 83 24.63 -4.52 -7.36
N HIS A 84 25.77 -4.88 -7.94
CA HIS A 84 27.03 -5.05 -7.21
C HIS A 84 27.54 -3.73 -6.60
N TRP A 85 27.36 -2.59 -7.28
CA TRP A 85 27.70 -1.27 -6.71
C TRP A 85 26.82 -0.89 -5.51
N ILE A 86 25.52 -1.20 -5.56
CA ILE A 86 24.58 -0.94 -4.45
C ILE A 86 24.89 -1.83 -3.24
N GLU A 87 25.15 -3.13 -3.46
CA GLU A 87 25.47 -4.07 -2.38
C GLU A 87 26.80 -3.74 -1.72
N LYS A 88 27.84 -3.44 -2.50
CA LYS A 88 29.14 -3.05 -1.97
C LYS A 88 29.09 -1.75 -1.16
N ARG A 89 28.22 -0.82 -1.54
CA ARG A 89 27.98 0.41 -0.77
C ARG A 89 27.23 0.15 0.53
N ARG A 90 26.35 -0.84 0.58
CA ARG A 90 25.65 -1.29 1.79
C ARG A 90 26.60 -1.97 2.78
N GLU A 91 27.54 -2.80 2.30
CA GLU A 91 28.56 -3.43 3.15
C GLU A 91 29.49 -2.40 3.79
N VAL A 92 29.92 -1.39 3.04
CA VAL A 92 30.75 -0.29 3.59
C VAL A 92 29.98 0.49 4.65
N LEU A 93 28.70 0.81 4.40
CA LEU A 93 27.84 1.47 5.39
C LEU A 93 27.63 0.61 6.65
N TRP A 94 27.40 -0.68 6.50
CA TRP A 94 27.31 -1.61 7.63
C TRP A 94 28.62 -1.71 8.40
N ALA A 95 29.77 -1.75 7.71
CA ALA A 95 31.08 -1.79 8.34
C ALA A 95 31.46 -0.49 9.05
N VAL A 96 30.97 0.67 8.60
CA VAL A 96 31.12 1.95 9.30
C VAL A 96 30.25 1.96 10.57
N VAL A 97 28.98 1.57 10.46
CA VAL A 97 28.07 1.50 11.61
C VAL A 97 28.56 0.50 12.66
N LEU A 98 29.07 -0.67 12.24
CA LEU A 98 29.61 -1.68 13.16
C LEU A 98 30.85 -1.19 13.91
N ARG A 99 31.68 -0.36 13.26
CA ARG A 99 32.88 0.25 13.86
C ARG A 99 32.51 1.31 14.88
N GLU A 100 31.55 2.17 14.56
CA GLU A 100 31.02 3.20 15.47
C GLU A 100 30.33 2.60 16.71
N THR A 101 29.82 1.36 16.63
CA THR A 101 29.22 0.66 17.79
C THR A 101 30.23 0.00 18.73
N GLN A 102 31.47 -0.23 18.30
CA GLN A 102 32.52 -0.84 19.13
C GLN A 102 33.37 0.19 19.89
N GLU A 103 33.34 1.47 19.49
CA GLU A 103 34.05 2.57 20.19
C GLU A 103 33.22 3.21 21.33
N LYS A 104 32.01 2.72 21.60
CA LYS A 104 31.12 3.20 22.67
C LYS A 104 31.02 2.26 23.88
N PHE A 105 31.99 1.36 24.06
CA PHE A 105 32.22 0.60 25.30
C PHE A 105 33.67 0.76 25.75
#